data_AF-A0A7C9QUN0-F1
#
_entry.id   AF-A0A7C9QUN0-F1
#
_cell.length_a   1.000
_cell.length_b   1.000
_cell.length_c   1.000
_cell.angle_alpha   90.00
_cell.angle_beta   90.00
_cell.angle_gamma   90.00
#
_symmetry.space_group_name_H-M   'P 1'
#
loop_
_entity.id
_entity.type
_entity.pdbx_description
1 polymer ?
#
loop_
_entity_poly.entity_id
_entity_poly.type
_entity_poly.pdbx_seq_one_letter_code
_entity_poly.pdbx_strand_id
1 'polypeptide(L)'
;MCGIAGILFKKPVSNQVLGRALADMMDGCQHRGPDSTGFALYENEVAGLRLRFLVDDDAAVERIRAALAEHGATIKAERREGSTLVVEVAYDGEIRPFAYAMEHAAKLVSIGTALDIIKDVGTSKDLDAVYGIGRINGSHGLGHVRLATESDVKPEAAHPFWATGFADVAIVHNGQITNYWKMRRRLEARGFEFRTDNDSELIAVYIADKMAQGVPLETALEQSVDDLDGTFSFLVSTKDGIGFAKDRLAAKPMVMYEDDSLVAIASEEVSLNRLFPGQPLSTTEPLPGTHQTWSRSI
;
A
#
# COMPACT_ATOMS: atom_id res chain seq x y z
N MET A 1 -14.74 -9.68 7.06
CA MET A 1 -14.46 -9.18 5.70
C MET A 1 -13.45 -8.06 5.85
N CYS A 2 -12.31 -8.09 5.17
CA CYS A 2 -11.24 -7.09 5.33
C CYS A 2 -11.70 -5.65 5.17
N GLY A 3 -11.11 -4.70 5.91
CA GLY A 3 -11.33 -3.26 5.80
C GLY A 3 -10.16 -2.56 5.10
N ILE A 4 -10.47 -1.58 4.26
CA ILE A 4 -9.51 -0.68 3.63
C ILE A 4 -9.78 0.77 4.03
N ALA A 5 -8.73 1.56 4.12
CA ALA A 5 -8.86 3.01 4.15
C ALA A 5 -7.66 3.70 3.48
N GLY A 6 -7.84 4.97 3.14
CA GLY A 6 -6.79 5.83 2.63
C GLY A 6 -7.09 7.28 2.98
N ILE A 7 -6.02 8.05 3.15
CA ILE A 7 -6.11 9.48 3.44
C ILE A 7 -5.03 10.21 2.66
N LEU A 8 -5.38 11.38 2.13
CA LEU A 8 -4.44 12.31 1.51
C LEU A 8 -4.72 13.73 2.01
N PHE A 9 -3.68 14.39 2.51
CA PHE A 9 -3.72 15.80 2.86
C PHE A 9 -3.44 16.64 1.61
N LYS A 10 -4.39 17.49 1.21
CA LYS A 10 -4.28 18.34 0.01
C LYS A 10 -3.28 19.48 0.19
N LYS A 11 -3.03 19.86 1.44
CA LYS A 11 -2.08 20.90 1.86
C LYS A 11 -1.26 20.39 3.04
N PRO A 12 -0.03 20.87 3.26
CA PRO A 12 0.72 20.58 4.48
C PRO A 12 -0.05 21.10 5.69
N VAL A 13 -0.55 20.21 6.56
CA VAL A 13 -1.26 20.59 7.78
C VAL A 13 -0.33 20.40 8.97
N SER A 14 0.02 21.50 9.67
CA SER A 14 1.04 21.51 10.71
C SER A 14 0.77 20.59 11.92
N ASN A 15 -0.48 20.17 12.11
CA ASN A 15 -0.92 19.43 13.29
C ASN A 15 -1.47 18.03 12.96
N GLN A 16 -1.39 17.57 11.70
CA GLN A 16 -1.88 16.24 11.32
C GLN A 16 -0.69 15.32 11.05
N VAL A 17 -0.61 14.25 11.84
CA VAL A 17 0.39 13.19 11.68
C VAL A 17 -0.27 12.07 10.88
N LEU A 18 0.22 11.82 9.67
CA LEU A 18 -0.32 10.82 8.74
C LEU A 18 -0.55 9.46 9.42
N GLY A 19 0.48 8.94 10.08
CA GLY A 19 0.40 7.62 10.67
C GLY A 19 -0.60 7.57 11.83
N ARG A 20 -0.79 8.67 12.58
CA ARG A 20 -1.84 8.73 13.61
C ARG A 20 -3.24 8.67 12.99
N ALA A 21 -3.48 9.45 11.94
CA ALA A 21 -4.74 9.46 11.22
C ALA A 21 -5.10 8.07 10.67
N LEU A 22 -4.15 7.41 10.00
CA LEU A 22 -4.36 6.06 9.47
C LEU A 22 -4.55 5.02 10.58
N ALA A 23 -3.78 5.09 11.67
CA ALA A 23 -3.94 4.18 12.80
C ALA A 23 -5.33 4.30 13.44
N ASP A 24 -5.83 5.53 13.61
CA ASP A 24 -7.18 5.78 14.11
C ASP A 24 -8.25 5.26 13.14
N MET A 25 -8.08 5.46 11.82
CA MET A 25 -8.96 4.89 10.80
C MET A 25 -8.98 3.35 10.85
N MET A 26 -7.83 2.71 11.02
CA MET A 26 -7.72 1.24 11.11
C MET A 26 -8.34 0.68 12.38
N ASP A 27 -8.16 1.34 13.54
CA ASP A 27 -8.86 0.99 14.79
C ASP A 27 -10.38 1.04 14.60
N GLY A 28 -10.89 2.03 13.85
CA GLY A 28 -12.30 2.14 13.49
C GLY A 28 -12.84 1.00 12.63
N CYS A 29 -11.97 0.30 11.89
CA CYS A 29 -12.34 -0.86 11.07
C CYS A 29 -11.91 -2.20 11.67
N GLN A 30 -11.35 -2.26 12.88
CA GLN A 30 -10.74 -3.49 13.41
C GLN A 30 -11.73 -4.68 13.47
N HIS A 31 -13.03 -4.43 13.67
CA HIS A 31 -14.08 -5.46 13.65
C HIS A 31 -14.21 -6.19 12.31
N ARG A 32 -13.72 -5.58 11.22
CA ARG A 32 -13.70 -6.16 9.88
C ARG A 32 -12.65 -7.26 9.73
N GLY A 33 -11.53 -7.14 10.45
CA GLY A 33 -10.39 -8.06 10.37
C GLY A 33 -9.42 -7.91 11.56
N PRO A 34 -9.43 -8.85 12.52
CA PRO A 34 -8.58 -8.78 13.72
C PRO A 34 -7.16 -9.34 13.52
N ASP A 35 -6.88 -10.00 12.39
CA ASP A 35 -5.70 -10.87 12.30
C ASP A 35 -4.41 -10.13 11.98
N SER A 36 -4.47 -9.16 11.07
CA SER A 36 -3.31 -8.36 10.70
C SER A 36 -3.73 -6.98 10.24
N THR A 37 -2.81 -6.04 10.43
CA THR A 37 -2.96 -4.64 10.04
C THR A 37 -1.75 -4.25 9.21
N GLY A 38 -1.92 -3.31 8.28
CA GLY A 38 -0.78 -2.71 7.61
C GLY A 38 -1.08 -1.33 7.06
N PHE A 39 0.00 -0.62 6.78
CA PHE A 39 0.04 0.77 6.38
C PHE A 39 1.00 0.94 5.21
N ALA A 40 0.61 1.70 4.19
CA ALA A 40 1.49 2.23 3.17
C ALA A 40 1.58 3.73 3.43
N LEU A 41 2.77 4.22 3.77
CA LEU A 41 3.01 5.58 4.25
C LEU A 41 3.93 6.28 3.26
N TYR A 42 3.53 7.46 2.78
CA TYR A 42 4.38 8.29 1.93
C TYR A 42 4.99 9.40 2.77
N GLU A 43 6.16 9.08 3.30
CA GLU A 43 6.97 9.96 4.16
C GLU A 43 7.77 10.97 3.32
N ASN A 44 8.64 11.71 4.01
CA ASN A 44 9.63 12.54 3.34
C ASN A 44 10.55 11.70 2.44
N GLU A 45 10.84 12.24 1.26
CA GLU A 45 11.69 11.60 0.28
C GLU A 45 13.12 11.41 0.80
N VAL A 46 13.69 10.24 0.55
CA VAL A 46 15.09 9.95 0.82
C VAL A 46 15.97 10.23 -0.39
N ALA A 47 17.21 10.63 -0.16
CA ALA A 47 18.21 10.77 -1.22
C ALA A 47 18.72 9.37 -1.64
N GLY A 48 17.92 8.68 -2.45
CA GLY A 48 18.15 7.29 -2.88
C GLY A 48 16.87 6.47 -2.84
N LEU A 49 16.95 5.24 -2.35
CA LEU A 49 15.81 4.35 -2.16
C LEU A 49 15.72 3.89 -0.71
N ARG A 50 14.50 3.86 -0.18
CA ARG A 50 14.13 3.15 1.04
C ARG A 50 13.58 1.79 0.66
N LEU A 51 14.11 0.75 1.29
CA LEU A 51 13.69 -0.63 1.15
C LEU A 51 13.29 -1.16 2.52
N ARG A 52 12.17 -1.87 2.62
CA ARG A 52 11.81 -2.61 3.82
C ARG A 52 11.68 -4.09 3.51
N PHE A 53 12.33 -4.93 4.31
CA PHE A 53 12.29 -6.38 4.20
C PHE A 53 11.66 -7.01 5.43
N LEU A 54 10.96 -8.13 5.26
CA LEU A 54 10.67 -9.05 6.37
C LEU A 54 11.91 -9.91 6.63
N VAL A 55 12.37 -9.96 7.88
CA VAL A 55 13.58 -10.69 8.28
C VAL A 55 13.30 -11.59 9.48
N ASP A 56 13.48 -12.89 9.27
CA ASP A 56 13.26 -13.89 10.32
C ASP A 56 14.52 -14.14 11.16
N ASP A 57 15.71 -13.88 10.60
CA ASP A 57 17.01 -14.13 11.23
C ASP A 57 18.10 -13.17 10.73
N ASP A 58 19.26 -13.19 11.39
CA ASP A 58 20.41 -12.37 11.00
C ASP A 58 21.06 -12.86 9.70
N ALA A 59 20.84 -14.12 9.31
CA ALA A 59 21.34 -14.64 8.03
C ALA A 59 20.60 -13.98 6.84
N ALA A 60 19.33 -13.63 6.98
CA ALA A 60 18.58 -12.86 6.00
C ALA A 60 19.16 -11.45 5.84
N VAL A 61 19.55 -10.80 6.95
CA VAL A 61 20.20 -9.48 6.93
C VAL A 61 21.51 -9.53 6.14
N GLU A 62 22.34 -10.56 6.37
CA GLU A 62 23.59 -10.73 5.60
C GLU A 62 23.34 -10.97 4.10
N ARG A 63 22.31 -11.75 3.74
CA ARG A 63 21.91 -11.93 2.33
C ARG A 63 21.50 -10.61 1.68
N ILE A 64 20.73 -9.78 2.39
CA ILE A 64 20.31 -8.46 1.92
C ILE A 64 21.54 -7.58 1.67
N ARG A 65 22.45 -7.47 2.64
CA ARG A 65 23.68 -6.68 2.51
C ARG A 65 24.54 -7.14 1.33
N ALA A 66 24.70 -8.45 1.16
CA ALA A 66 25.45 -9.03 0.04
C ALA A 66 24.81 -8.68 -1.30
N ALA A 67 23.49 -8.85 -1.43
CA ALA A 67 22.75 -8.54 -2.66
C ALA A 67 22.83 -7.05 -3.01
N LEU A 68 22.70 -6.16 -2.02
CA LEU A 68 22.84 -4.71 -2.19
C LEU A 68 24.23 -4.36 -2.74
N ALA A 69 25.28 -4.91 -2.14
CA ALA A 69 26.66 -4.67 -2.57
C ALA A 69 26.94 -5.21 -3.98
N GLU A 70 26.45 -6.42 -4.31
CA GLU A 70 26.56 -7.03 -5.64
C GLU A 70 25.96 -6.16 -6.75
N HIS A 71 24.85 -5.47 -6.44
CA HIS A 71 24.15 -4.60 -7.38
C HIS A 71 24.60 -3.12 -7.29
N GLY A 72 25.68 -2.82 -6.56
CA GLY A 72 26.26 -1.49 -6.48
C GLY A 72 25.48 -0.49 -5.63
N ALA A 73 24.51 -0.94 -4.82
CA ALA A 73 23.78 -0.09 -3.89
C ALA A 73 24.62 0.21 -2.63
N THR A 74 24.79 1.49 -2.32
CA THR A 74 25.55 1.91 -1.13
C THR A 74 24.61 2.21 0.03
N ILE A 75 24.70 1.43 1.12
CA ILE A 75 23.90 1.64 2.34
C ILE A 75 24.24 3.00 2.98
N LYS A 76 23.20 3.82 3.22
CA LYS A 76 23.27 5.12 3.90
C LYS A 76 22.73 5.05 5.32
N ALA A 77 21.67 4.28 5.53
CA ALA A 77 21.12 4.00 6.85
C ALA A 77 20.55 2.58 6.87
N GLU A 78 20.58 1.96 8.04
CA GLU A 78 20.03 0.63 8.27
C GLU A 78 19.47 0.58 9.69
N ARG A 79 18.26 0.03 9.85
CA ARG A 79 17.60 -0.12 11.15
C ARG A 79 16.70 -1.34 11.16
N ARG A 80 16.65 -2.03 12.31
CA ARG A 80 15.73 -3.14 12.55
C ARG A 80 14.54 -2.64 13.36
N GLU A 81 13.34 -2.93 12.89
CA GLU A 81 12.07 -2.54 13.52
C GLU A 81 11.17 -3.77 13.54
N GLY A 82 10.82 -4.26 14.73
CA GLY A 82 10.03 -5.48 14.87
C GLY A 82 10.61 -6.66 14.08
N SER A 83 9.80 -7.24 13.20
CA SER A 83 10.16 -8.36 12.29
C SER A 83 10.76 -7.88 10.96
N THR A 84 11.14 -6.61 10.84
CA THR A 84 11.56 -5.99 9.58
C THR A 84 12.95 -5.34 9.65
N LEU A 85 13.60 -5.27 8.50
CA LEU A 85 14.81 -4.48 8.27
C LEU A 85 14.48 -3.35 7.30
N VAL A 86 14.80 -2.11 7.67
CA VAL A 86 14.73 -0.96 6.77
C VAL A 86 16.13 -0.55 6.37
N VAL A 87 16.36 -0.41 5.07
CA VAL A 87 17.63 0.02 4.49
C VAL A 87 17.38 1.20 3.58
N GLU A 88 18.13 2.27 3.79
CA GLU A 88 18.18 3.40 2.86
C GLU A 88 19.49 3.33 2.09
N VAL A 89 19.41 3.35 0.76
CA VAL A 89 20.56 3.12 -0.12
C VAL A 89 20.66 4.20 -1.18
N ALA A 90 21.89 4.60 -1.51
CA ALA A 90 22.14 5.32 -2.76
C ALA A 90 22.27 4.30 -3.89
N TYR A 91 21.42 4.43 -4.90
CA TYR A 91 21.37 3.56 -6.07
C TYR A 91 20.89 4.38 -7.28
N ASP A 92 21.58 4.25 -8.40
CA ASP A 92 21.34 5.01 -9.65
C ASP A 92 21.02 4.10 -10.85
N GLY A 93 20.91 2.79 -10.64
CA GLY A 93 20.56 1.82 -11.68
C GLY A 93 19.06 1.65 -11.89
N GLU A 94 18.69 0.67 -12.72
CA GLU A 94 17.29 0.39 -13.04
C GLU A 94 16.54 -0.28 -11.88
N ILE A 95 15.39 0.29 -11.50
CA ILE A 95 14.59 -0.18 -10.36
C ILE A 95 14.11 -1.61 -10.53
N ARG A 96 13.60 -2.00 -11.71
CA ARG A 96 12.97 -3.31 -11.89
C ARG A 96 13.91 -4.49 -11.66
N PRO A 97 15.06 -4.62 -12.35
CA PRO A 97 15.99 -5.72 -12.09
C PRO A 97 16.55 -5.68 -10.66
N PHE A 98 16.82 -4.48 -10.12
CA PHE A 98 17.29 -4.32 -8.74
C PHE A 98 16.26 -4.84 -7.73
N ALA A 99 15.01 -4.44 -7.88
CA ALA A 99 13.93 -4.86 -6.99
C ALA A 99 13.74 -6.39 -7.05
N TYR A 100 13.80 -7.01 -8.23
CA TYR A 100 13.75 -8.47 -8.35
C TYR A 100 14.93 -9.17 -7.68
N ALA A 101 16.14 -8.62 -7.79
CA ALA A 101 17.30 -9.14 -7.09
C ALA A 101 17.15 -9.05 -5.56
N MET A 102 16.63 -7.92 -5.05
CA MET A 102 16.34 -7.75 -3.63
C MET A 102 15.30 -8.76 -3.13
N GLU A 103 14.26 -8.99 -3.94
CA GLU A 103 13.22 -9.98 -3.68
C GLU A 103 13.75 -11.41 -3.58
N HIS A 104 14.74 -11.74 -4.41
CA HIS A 104 15.39 -13.05 -4.38
C HIS A 104 16.30 -13.22 -3.14
N ALA A 105 16.83 -12.12 -2.60
CA ALA A 105 17.68 -12.16 -1.41
C ALA A 105 16.87 -12.33 -0.11
N ALA A 106 15.75 -11.61 0.01
CA ALA A 106 14.80 -11.68 1.11
C ALA A 106 13.43 -11.11 0.69
N LYS A 107 12.40 -11.35 1.50
CA LYS A 107 11.04 -10.85 1.24
C LYS A 107 11.02 -9.32 1.35
N LEU A 108 10.92 -8.60 0.24
CA LEU A 108 10.77 -7.16 0.22
C LEU A 108 9.29 -6.79 0.35
N VAL A 109 9.04 -5.80 1.17
CA VAL A 109 7.69 -5.31 1.48
C VAL A 109 7.42 -3.99 0.78
N SER A 110 8.45 -3.18 0.55
CA SER A 110 8.34 -1.95 -0.24
C SER A 110 9.71 -1.47 -0.71
N ILE A 111 9.69 -0.76 -1.83
CA ILE A 111 10.83 0.00 -2.38
C ILE A 111 10.31 1.33 -2.92
N GLY A 112 11.02 2.41 -2.65
CA GLY A 112 10.63 3.71 -3.14
C GLY A 112 11.50 4.84 -2.64
N THR A 113 11.22 6.04 -3.12
CA THR A 113 11.81 7.28 -2.63
C THR A 113 11.05 7.82 -1.43
N ALA A 114 9.74 7.57 -1.33
CA ALA A 114 8.87 8.06 -0.27
C ALA A 114 8.08 6.95 0.44
N LEU A 115 7.73 5.89 -0.28
CA LEU A 115 6.93 4.77 0.22
C LEU A 115 7.66 3.99 1.32
N ASP A 116 6.97 3.75 2.42
CA ASP A 116 7.30 2.76 3.42
C ASP A 116 6.04 1.94 3.77
N ILE A 117 6.09 0.62 3.58
CA ILE A 117 4.97 -0.27 3.93
C ILE A 117 5.27 -1.00 5.23
N ILE A 118 4.50 -0.72 6.27
CA ILE A 118 4.61 -1.41 7.56
C ILE A 118 3.39 -2.32 7.74
N LYS A 119 3.62 -3.63 7.84
CA LYS A 119 2.55 -4.63 8.00
C LYS A 119 3.02 -5.79 8.87
N ASP A 120 2.14 -6.25 9.75
CA ASP A 120 2.41 -7.34 10.67
C ASP A 120 1.10 -7.97 11.18
N VAL A 121 1.21 -9.08 11.90
CA VAL A 121 0.11 -9.69 12.64
C VAL A 121 -0.24 -8.82 13.85
N GLY A 122 -1.54 -8.64 14.09
CA GLY A 122 -2.05 -7.83 15.19
C GLY A 122 -2.86 -6.61 14.76
N THR A 123 -3.33 -5.88 15.77
CA THR A 123 -4.19 -4.69 15.61
C THR A 123 -3.38 -3.45 15.25
N SER A 124 -4.06 -2.40 14.83
CA SER A 124 -3.41 -1.09 14.60
C SER A 124 -2.63 -0.57 15.82
N LYS A 125 -3.10 -0.88 17.04
CA LYS A 125 -2.44 -0.44 18.28
C LYS A 125 -1.20 -1.28 18.58
N ASP A 126 -1.24 -2.57 18.28
CA ASP A 126 -0.07 -3.46 18.43
C ASP A 126 1.05 -3.03 17.50
N LEU A 127 0.72 -2.74 16.23
CA LEU A 127 1.69 -2.23 15.27
C LEU A 127 2.21 -0.84 15.66
N ASP A 128 1.36 0.07 16.13
CA ASP A 128 1.82 1.38 16.61
C ASP A 128 2.83 1.27 17.77
N ALA A 129 2.61 0.33 18.70
CA ALA A 129 3.51 0.12 19.82
C ALA A 129 4.91 -0.39 19.39
N VAL A 130 5.00 -1.17 18.31
CA VAL A 130 6.25 -1.75 17.80
C VAL A 130 6.97 -0.82 16.82
N TYR A 131 6.21 -0.23 15.90
CA TYR A 131 6.75 0.50 14.75
C TYR A 131 6.61 2.02 14.86
N GLY A 132 5.91 2.53 15.88
CA GLY A 132 5.76 3.97 16.12
C GLY A 132 4.93 4.69 15.06
N ILE A 133 3.97 4.00 14.44
CA ILE A 133 3.15 4.47 13.32
C ILE A 133 2.56 5.86 13.59
N GLY A 134 2.00 6.09 14.77
CA GLY A 134 1.34 7.33 15.19
C GLY A 134 2.24 8.56 15.23
N ARG A 135 3.55 8.41 15.00
CA ARG A 135 4.54 9.50 14.93
C ARG A 135 5.04 9.77 13.52
N ILE A 136 4.65 8.94 12.55
CA ILE A 136 5.12 9.04 11.16
C ILE A 136 4.38 10.17 10.46
N ASN A 137 5.16 11.13 9.97
CA ASN A 137 4.67 12.24 9.16
C ASN A 137 4.73 11.85 7.68
N GLY A 138 3.79 12.36 6.89
CA GLY A 138 3.72 12.10 5.47
C GLY A 138 2.56 12.83 4.84
N SER A 139 2.46 12.74 3.51
CA SER A 139 1.43 13.45 2.75
C SER A 139 0.13 12.63 2.64
N HIS A 140 0.26 11.33 2.46
CA HIS A 140 -0.86 10.43 2.23
C HIS A 140 -0.45 8.99 2.51
N GLY A 141 -1.43 8.11 2.58
CA GLY A 141 -1.18 6.69 2.75
C GLY A 141 -2.45 5.86 2.73
N LEU A 142 -2.25 4.54 2.78
CA LEU A 142 -3.30 3.54 2.78
C LEU A 142 -3.19 2.67 4.03
N GLY A 143 -4.31 2.16 4.51
CA GLY A 143 -4.40 1.22 5.61
C GLY A 143 -5.28 0.03 5.24
N HIS A 144 -4.96 -1.14 5.79
CA HIS A 144 -5.78 -2.33 5.66
C HIS A 144 -5.82 -3.14 6.95
N VAL A 145 -7.00 -3.68 7.28
CA VAL A 145 -7.22 -4.69 8.33
C VAL A 145 -7.76 -5.97 7.71
N ARG A 146 -7.10 -7.10 7.96
CA ARG A 146 -7.37 -8.38 7.27
C ARG A 146 -8.10 -9.36 8.18
N LEU A 147 -9.07 -10.06 7.58
CA LEU A 147 -9.66 -11.28 8.14
C LEU A 147 -9.21 -12.46 7.27
N ALA A 148 -8.36 -13.32 7.82
CA ALA A 148 -7.91 -14.54 7.19
C ALA A 148 -9.00 -15.60 7.30
N THR A 149 -9.72 -15.87 6.20
CA THR A 149 -10.78 -16.90 6.18
C THR A 149 -10.27 -18.28 5.77
N GLU A 150 -9.22 -18.34 4.94
CA GLU A 150 -8.71 -19.59 4.33
C GLU A 150 -7.18 -19.68 4.26
N SER A 151 -6.45 -18.70 4.78
CA SER A 151 -5.00 -18.59 4.60
C SER A 151 -4.29 -18.32 5.92
N ASP A 152 -3.00 -18.60 5.96
CA ASP A 152 -2.19 -18.36 7.14
C ASP A 152 -2.20 -16.88 7.55
N VAL A 153 -2.18 -16.65 8.86
CA VAL A 153 -1.98 -15.33 9.45
C VAL A 153 -0.49 -15.07 9.49
N LYS A 154 0.02 -14.43 8.43
CA LYS A 154 1.44 -14.08 8.26
C LYS A 154 1.58 -12.65 7.73
N PRO A 155 2.64 -11.90 8.12
CA PRO A 155 2.88 -10.54 7.64
C PRO A 155 2.97 -10.44 6.10
N GLU A 156 3.56 -11.44 5.46
CA GLU A 156 3.72 -11.49 4.00
C GLU A 156 2.37 -11.50 3.24
N ALA A 157 1.35 -12.12 3.83
CA ALA A 157 0.01 -12.21 3.27
C ALA A 157 -0.88 -11.01 3.66
N ALA A 158 -0.41 -10.17 4.58
CA ALA A 158 -1.09 -8.94 4.95
C ALA A 158 -0.95 -7.88 3.84
N HIS A 159 -1.94 -7.02 3.74
CA HIS A 159 -1.86 -5.80 2.95
C HIS A 159 -1.15 -4.71 3.75
N PRO A 160 -0.69 -3.62 3.10
CA PRO A 160 -0.69 -3.37 1.66
C PRO A 160 0.25 -4.25 0.83
N PHE A 161 0.01 -4.27 -0.48
CA PHE A 161 0.92 -4.86 -1.48
C PHE A 161 1.53 -3.75 -2.31
N TRP A 162 2.84 -3.82 -2.56
CA TRP A 162 3.52 -2.93 -3.49
C TRP A 162 3.54 -3.52 -4.90
N ALA A 163 3.81 -2.69 -5.90
CA ALA A 163 3.93 -3.14 -7.28
C ALA A 163 5.34 -3.74 -7.53
N THR A 164 5.48 -5.06 -7.39
CA THR A 164 6.76 -5.76 -7.55
C THR A 164 7.50 -5.35 -8.84
N GLY A 165 8.69 -4.76 -8.68
CA GLY A 165 9.49 -4.23 -9.80
C GLY A 165 9.33 -2.73 -10.06
N PHE A 166 8.51 -2.01 -9.28
CA PHE A 166 8.30 -0.57 -9.38
C PHE A 166 8.51 0.12 -8.03
N ALA A 167 8.94 1.38 -8.07
CA ALA A 167 9.07 2.21 -6.88
C ALA A 167 7.78 2.97 -6.59
N ASP A 168 7.49 3.21 -5.32
CA ASP A 168 6.47 4.16 -4.86
C ASP A 168 5.03 3.88 -5.39
N VAL A 169 4.64 2.61 -5.54
CA VAL A 169 3.26 2.22 -5.85
C VAL A 169 2.80 1.11 -4.90
N ALA A 170 1.69 1.36 -4.21
CA ALA A 170 1.10 0.42 -3.26
C ALA A 170 -0.43 0.40 -3.32
N ILE A 171 -1.02 -0.75 -3.05
CA ILE A 171 -2.48 -0.95 -3.09
C ILE A 171 -3.01 -1.65 -1.84
N VAL A 172 -4.25 -1.33 -1.49
CA VAL A 172 -5.09 -2.11 -0.58
C VAL A 172 -6.37 -2.51 -1.30
N HIS A 173 -6.81 -3.74 -1.12
CA HIS A 173 -7.91 -4.31 -1.89
C HIS A 173 -8.83 -5.10 -0.96
N ASN A 174 -10.14 -4.87 -1.08
CA ASN A 174 -11.18 -5.67 -0.47
C ASN A 174 -12.03 -6.23 -1.60
N GLY A 175 -11.99 -7.54 -1.79
CA GLY A 175 -12.56 -8.15 -2.98
C GLY A 175 -11.89 -9.47 -3.35
N GLN A 176 -12.21 -9.92 -4.55
CA GLN A 176 -11.55 -11.02 -5.22
C GLN A 176 -11.62 -10.80 -6.73
N ILE A 177 -10.48 -10.95 -7.41
CA ILE A 177 -10.34 -10.87 -8.86
C ILE A 177 -10.48 -12.28 -9.46
N THR A 178 -11.59 -12.53 -10.15
CA THR A 178 -11.94 -13.85 -10.70
C THR A 178 -11.09 -14.21 -11.92
N ASN A 179 -10.58 -13.23 -12.66
CA ASN A 179 -9.71 -13.44 -13.82
C ASN A 179 -8.20 -13.34 -13.50
N TYR A 180 -7.82 -13.42 -12.22
CA TYR A 180 -6.44 -13.29 -11.72
C TYR A 180 -5.40 -14.05 -12.54
N TRP A 181 -5.55 -15.38 -12.67
CA TRP A 181 -4.57 -16.24 -13.35
C TRP A 181 -4.39 -15.90 -14.83
N LYS A 182 -5.44 -15.40 -15.50
CA LYS A 182 -5.37 -14.97 -16.89
C LYS A 182 -4.54 -13.69 -17.00
N MET A 183 -4.76 -12.73 -16.11
CA MET A 183 -4.08 -11.44 -16.11
C MET A 183 -2.62 -11.58 -15.66
N ARG A 184 -2.35 -12.38 -14.63
CA ARG A 184 -0.99 -12.71 -14.19
C ARG A 184 -0.14 -13.29 -15.31
N ARG A 185 -0.63 -14.32 -16.02
CA ARG A 185 0.10 -14.92 -17.16
C ARG A 185 0.43 -13.93 -18.27
N ARG A 186 -0.42 -12.93 -18.51
CA ARG A 186 -0.17 -11.87 -19.51
C ARG A 186 0.99 -10.96 -19.09
N LEU A 187 1.10 -10.66 -17.80
CA LEU A 187 2.19 -9.85 -17.25
C LEU A 187 3.50 -10.67 -17.13
N GLU A 188 3.42 -11.94 -16.71
CA GLU A 188 4.57 -12.84 -16.69
C GLU A 188 5.17 -13.03 -18.10
N ALA A 189 4.32 -13.15 -19.14
CA ALA A 189 4.76 -13.20 -20.54
C ALA A 189 5.50 -11.92 -21.00
N ARG A 190 5.36 -10.82 -20.27
CA ARG A 190 6.06 -9.54 -20.50
C ARG A 190 7.28 -9.36 -19.59
N GLY A 191 7.62 -10.36 -18.78
CA GLY A 191 8.78 -10.37 -17.89
C GLY A 191 8.54 -9.81 -16.50
N PHE A 192 7.28 -9.68 -16.05
CA PHE A 192 6.99 -9.33 -14.65
C PHE A 192 7.08 -10.55 -13.73
N GLU A 193 7.69 -10.37 -12.57
CA GLU A 193 7.73 -11.38 -11.51
C GLU A 193 6.66 -11.10 -10.44
N PHE A 194 6.08 -12.18 -9.92
CA PHE A 194 5.11 -12.16 -8.83
C PHE A 194 5.59 -13.08 -7.71
N ARG A 195 5.44 -12.65 -6.45
CA ARG A 195 5.90 -13.39 -5.28
C ARG A 195 4.81 -14.03 -4.46
N THR A 196 3.57 -13.60 -4.69
CA THR A 196 2.41 -14.08 -3.96
C THR A 196 1.35 -14.57 -4.93
N ASP A 197 0.49 -15.46 -4.46
CA ASP A 197 -0.73 -15.84 -5.18
C ASP A 197 -1.90 -14.89 -4.86
N ASN A 198 -1.60 -13.71 -4.29
CA ASN A 198 -2.59 -12.72 -3.95
C ASN A 198 -2.92 -11.86 -5.18
N ASP A 199 -4.21 -11.71 -5.47
CA ASP A 199 -4.70 -10.88 -6.57
C ASP A 199 -4.40 -9.39 -6.41
N SER A 200 -4.08 -8.98 -5.21
CA SER A 200 -3.73 -7.60 -4.88
C SER A 200 -2.36 -7.21 -5.44
N GLU A 201 -1.40 -8.14 -5.48
CA GLU A 201 -0.11 -7.92 -6.14
C GLU A 201 -0.30 -7.72 -7.65
N LEU A 202 -1.23 -8.47 -8.26
CA LEU A 202 -1.62 -8.28 -9.66
C LEU A 202 -2.14 -6.87 -9.93
N ILE A 203 -3.04 -6.35 -9.08
CA ILE A 203 -3.57 -4.99 -9.24
C ILE A 203 -2.43 -3.96 -9.18
N ALA A 204 -1.53 -4.10 -8.21
CA ALA A 204 -0.41 -3.18 -8.05
C ALA A 204 0.50 -3.16 -9.29
N VAL A 205 0.93 -4.34 -9.78
CA VAL A 205 1.79 -4.46 -10.97
C VAL A 205 1.05 -3.97 -12.23
N TYR A 206 -0.25 -4.29 -12.38
CA TYR A 206 -1.05 -3.84 -13.51
C TYR A 206 -1.11 -2.30 -13.60
N ILE A 207 -1.41 -1.62 -12.49
CA ILE A 207 -1.50 -0.16 -12.46
C ILE A 207 -0.13 0.47 -12.71
N ALA A 208 0.91 -0.02 -12.02
CA ALA A 208 2.27 0.51 -12.18
C ALA A 208 2.81 0.33 -13.61
N ASP A 209 2.53 -0.81 -14.24
CA ASP A 209 2.91 -1.08 -15.62
C ASP A 209 2.21 -0.15 -16.62
N LYS A 210 0.92 0.15 -16.43
CA LYS A 210 0.20 1.13 -17.25
C LYS A 210 0.81 2.52 -17.10
N MET A 211 1.09 2.94 -15.87
CA MET A 211 1.73 4.22 -15.58
C MET A 211 3.13 4.32 -16.22
N ALA A 212 3.92 3.26 -16.16
CA ALA A 212 5.24 3.22 -16.79
C ALA A 212 5.20 3.33 -18.33
N GLN A 213 4.06 3.01 -18.95
CA GLN A 213 3.79 3.23 -20.37
C GLN A 213 3.25 4.64 -20.69
N GLY A 214 3.20 5.53 -19.70
CA GLY A 214 2.71 6.91 -19.85
C GLY A 214 1.19 7.05 -19.75
N VAL A 215 0.47 6.01 -19.30
CA VAL A 215 -0.97 6.10 -19.04
C VAL A 215 -1.20 6.85 -17.71
N PRO A 216 -2.00 7.91 -17.67
CA PRO A 216 -2.35 8.59 -16.42
C PRO A 216 -2.99 7.64 -15.41
N LEU A 217 -2.78 7.86 -14.12
CA LEU A 217 -3.33 7.01 -13.04
C LEU A 217 -4.85 6.85 -13.16
N GLU A 218 -5.56 7.95 -13.43
CA GLU A 218 -7.02 7.94 -13.59
C GLU A 218 -7.46 7.00 -14.72
N THR A 219 -6.83 7.10 -15.90
CA THR A 219 -7.10 6.20 -17.03
C THR A 219 -6.69 4.76 -16.75
N ALA A 220 -5.61 4.54 -15.98
CA ALA A 220 -5.22 3.19 -15.58
C ALA A 220 -6.27 2.56 -14.64
N LEU A 221 -6.86 3.36 -13.75
CA LEU A 221 -7.97 2.93 -12.88
C LEU A 221 -9.25 2.69 -13.69
N GLU A 222 -9.60 3.57 -14.62
CA GLU A 222 -10.71 3.36 -15.55
C GLU A 222 -10.59 2.01 -16.27
N GLN A 223 -9.44 1.77 -16.90
CA GLN A 223 -9.17 0.52 -17.61
C GLN A 223 -9.17 -0.69 -16.68
N SER A 224 -8.77 -0.53 -15.41
CA SER A 224 -8.82 -1.63 -14.44
C SER A 224 -10.25 -2.10 -14.17
N VAL A 225 -11.24 -1.20 -14.20
CA VAL A 225 -12.66 -1.54 -14.04
C VAL A 225 -13.18 -2.39 -15.21
N ASP A 226 -12.57 -2.27 -16.39
CA ASP A 226 -12.89 -3.05 -17.58
C ASP A 226 -12.12 -4.36 -17.67
N ASP A 227 -10.82 -4.32 -17.37
CA ASP A 227 -9.91 -5.44 -17.57
C ASP A 227 -9.96 -6.47 -16.42
N LEU A 228 -10.28 -6.04 -15.20
CA LEU A 228 -10.39 -6.90 -14.01
C LEU A 228 -11.82 -7.38 -13.83
N ASP A 229 -11.97 -8.70 -13.64
CA ASP A 229 -13.27 -9.33 -13.39
C ASP A 229 -13.35 -9.76 -11.92
N GLY A 230 -14.54 -9.70 -11.34
CA GLY A 230 -14.81 -10.04 -9.95
C GLY A 230 -15.51 -8.93 -9.16
N THR A 231 -15.45 -9.04 -7.83
CA THR A 231 -16.01 -8.04 -6.91
C THR A 231 -14.87 -7.40 -6.16
N PHE A 232 -14.67 -6.09 -6.31
CA PHE A 232 -13.54 -5.39 -5.73
C PHE A 232 -13.85 -3.93 -5.45
N SER A 233 -13.30 -3.48 -4.33
CA SER A 233 -13.03 -2.08 -4.05
C SER A 233 -11.56 -2.01 -3.66
N PHE A 234 -10.76 -1.22 -4.35
CA PHE A 234 -9.36 -1.05 -4.01
C PHE A 234 -8.95 0.41 -4.01
N LEU A 235 -7.92 0.70 -3.21
CA LEU A 235 -7.22 1.97 -3.23
C LEU A 235 -5.81 1.74 -3.74
N VAL A 236 -5.32 2.68 -4.53
CA VAL A 236 -3.94 2.78 -4.97
C VAL A 236 -3.34 4.06 -4.42
N SER A 237 -2.06 3.98 -4.11
CA SER A 237 -1.23 5.11 -3.77
C SER A 237 0.00 5.07 -4.66
N THR A 238 0.44 6.25 -5.05
CA THR A 238 1.62 6.50 -5.87
C THR A 238 2.46 7.55 -5.16
N LYS A 239 3.68 7.81 -5.63
CA LYS A 239 4.49 8.91 -5.10
C LYS A 239 3.69 10.19 -4.89
N ASP A 240 2.83 10.59 -5.82
CA ASP A 240 2.20 11.92 -5.82
C ASP A 240 0.75 11.96 -5.35
N GLY A 241 0.12 10.81 -5.06
CA GLY A 241 -1.30 10.82 -4.72
C GLY A 241 -1.94 9.45 -4.54
N ILE A 242 -3.25 9.47 -4.27
CA ILE A 242 -4.08 8.28 -4.11
C ILE A 242 -5.19 8.23 -5.16
N GLY A 243 -5.75 7.05 -5.37
CA GLY A 243 -6.97 6.86 -6.13
C GLY A 243 -7.73 5.62 -5.69
N PHE A 244 -8.97 5.48 -6.17
CA PHE A 244 -9.78 4.29 -5.96
C PHE A 244 -10.36 3.78 -7.27
N ALA A 245 -10.71 2.50 -7.29
CA ALA A 245 -11.63 1.94 -8.28
C ALA A 245 -12.61 0.98 -7.58
N LYS A 246 -13.86 0.97 -8.07
CA LYS A 246 -14.95 0.16 -7.56
C LYS A 246 -15.55 -0.67 -8.70
N ASP A 247 -15.78 -1.95 -8.44
CA ASP A 247 -16.39 -2.85 -9.41
C ASP A 247 -17.82 -2.42 -9.78
N ARG A 248 -18.33 -2.95 -10.91
CA ARG A 248 -19.65 -2.59 -11.46
C ARG A 248 -20.84 -3.12 -10.67
N LEU A 249 -20.63 -4.11 -9.80
CA LEU A 249 -21.64 -4.63 -8.89
C LEU A 249 -21.65 -3.86 -7.57
N ALA A 250 -20.60 -3.09 -7.27
CA ALA A 250 -20.42 -2.38 -6.01
C ALA A 250 -20.58 -3.30 -4.78
N ALA A 251 -20.12 -4.54 -4.90
CA ALA A 251 -20.37 -5.56 -3.87
C ALA A 251 -19.58 -5.32 -2.57
N LYS A 252 -18.54 -4.47 -2.62
CA LYS A 252 -17.68 -4.14 -1.47
C LYS A 252 -17.90 -2.67 -1.08
N PRO A 253 -18.22 -2.38 0.19
CA PRO A 253 -18.57 -1.04 0.62
C PRO A 253 -17.36 -0.12 0.55
N MET A 254 -17.62 1.15 0.21
CA MET A 254 -16.65 2.22 0.17
C MET A 254 -17.38 3.53 0.42
N VAL A 255 -16.91 4.30 1.41
CA VAL A 255 -17.41 5.63 1.74
C VAL A 255 -16.25 6.61 1.68
N MET A 256 -16.58 7.85 1.32
CA MET A 256 -15.62 8.91 1.09
C MET A 256 -16.07 10.20 1.78
N TYR A 257 -15.10 10.90 2.33
CA TYR A 257 -15.22 12.26 2.82
C TYR A 257 -14.15 13.12 2.14
N GLU A 258 -14.54 14.29 1.65
CA GLU A 258 -13.62 15.22 1.01
C GLU A 258 -13.98 16.66 1.40
N ASP A 259 -12.98 17.43 1.80
CA ASP A 259 -13.07 18.87 2.03
C ASP A 259 -11.84 19.61 1.43
N ASP A 260 -11.69 20.89 1.72
CA ASP A 260 -10.58 21.71 1.21
C ASP A 260 -9.19 21.30 1.73
N SER A 261 -9.15 20.54 2.82
CA SER A 261 -7.93 20.15 3.53
C SER A 261 -7.47 18.72 3.20
N LEU A 262 -8.40 17.79 3.01
CA LEU A 262 -8.09 16.38 2.81
C LEU A 262 -9.15 15.62 2.02
N VAL A 263 -8.75 14.44 1.57
CA VAL A 263 -9.66 13.37 1.16
C VAL A 263 -9.40 12.14 2.04
N ALA A 264 -10.45 11.48 2.48
CA ALA A 264 -10.41 10.25 3.23
C ALA A 264 -11.43 9.25 2.68
N ILE A 265 -10.99 8.02 2.45
CA ILE A 265 -11.81 6.93 1.91
C ILE A 265 -11.68 5.75 2.86
N ALA A 266 -12.79 5.07 3.15
CA ALA A 266 -12.78 3.88 3.98
C ALA A 266 -13.86 2.89 3.58
N SER A 267 -13.79 1.65 4.07
CA SER A 267 -14.89 0.69 3.91
C SER A 267 -16.16 1.08 4.65
N GLU A 268 -16.04 1.79 5.77
CA GLU A 268 -17.16 2.13 6.66
C GLU A 268 -16.98 3.52 7.28
N GLU A 269 -18.09 4.21 7.52
CA GLU A 269 -18.10 5.57 8.08
C GLU A 269 -17.52 5.64 9.50
N VAL A 270 -17.62 4.56 10.27
CA VAL A 270 -17.01 4.46 11.61
C VAL A 270 -15.48 4.63 11.58
N SER A 271 -14.83 4.38 10.44
CA SER A 271 -13.40 4.67 10.24
C SER A 271 -13.15 6.15 10.04
N LEU A 272 -13.94 6.80 9.18
CA LEU A 272 -13.84 8.25 8.91
C LEU A 272 -14.15 9.08 10.16
N ASN A 273 -15.14 8.66 10.96
CA ASN A 273 -15.51 9.32 12.22
C ASN A 273 -14.37 9.38 13.23
N ARG A 274 -13.35 8.51 13.13
CA ARG A 274 -12.18 8.55 14.01
C ARG A 274 -11.29 9.76 13.77
N LEU A 275 -11.32 10.33 12.57
CA LEU A 275 -10.58 11.55 12.23
C LEU A 275 -11.25 12.81 12.80
N PHE A 276 -12.57 12.76 13.03
CA PHE A 276 -13.37 13.92 13.39
C PHE A 276 -14.32 13.62 14.57
N PRO A 277 -13.78 13.31 15.76
CA PRO A 277 -14.59 12.87 16.89
C PRO A 277 -15.63 13.93 17.29
N GLY A 278 -16.90 13.52 17.30
CA GLY A 278 -18.03 14.37 17.70
C GLY A 278 -18.51 15.35 16.63
N GLN A 279 -18.03 15.25 15.39
CA GLN A 279 -18.47 16.09 14.27
C GLN A 279 -19.29 15.27 13.26
N PRO A 280 -20.42 15.77 12.76
CA PRO A 280 -21.13 15.12 11.67
C PRO A 280 -20.32 15.24 10.38
N LEU A 281 -20.18 14.13 9.66
CA LEU A 281 -19.49 14.09 8.38
C LEU A 281 -20.51 14.03 7.24
N SER A 282 -20.26 14.82 6.20
CA SER A 282 -21.00 14.69 4.95
C SER A 282 -20.29 13.66 4.07
N THR A 283 -20.54 12.38 4.33
CA THR A 283 -19.95 11.29 3.58
C THR A 283 -20.75 10.97 2.32
N THR A 284 -20.08 10.43 1.31
CA THR A 284 -20.70 9.93 0.07
C THR A 284 -20.18 8.54 -0.25
N GLU A 285 -20.98 7.71 -0.90
CA GLU A 285 -20.53 6.42 -1.42
C GLU A 285 -20.31 6.53 -2.94
N PRO A 286 -19.10 6.18 -3.44
CA PRO A 286 -18.85 6.13 -4.87
C PRO A 286 -19.79 5.15 -5.58
N LEU A 287 -20.26 5.54 -6.76
CA LEU A 287 -21.18 4.74 -7.58
C LEU A 287 -20.48 3.48 -8.13
N PRO A 288 -21.23 2.43 -8.48
CA PRO A 288 -20.66 1.24 -9.11
C PRO A 288 -19.91 1.58 -10.40
N GLY A 289 -18.76 0.93 -10.63
CA GLY A 289 -17.93 1.13 -11.83
C GLY A 289 -17.19 2.46 -11.89
N THR A 290 -17.16 3.22 -10.78
CA THR A 290 -16.44 4.51 -10.72
C THR A 290 -15.02 4.35 -10.22
N HIS A 291 -14.22 5.35 -10.56
CA HIS A 291 -12.84 5.52 -10.15
C HIS A 291 -12.60 7.02 -9.97
N GLN A 292 -11.61 7.39 -9.16
CA GLN A 292 -11.21 8.77 -8.98
C GLN A 292 -9.77 8.83 -8.45
N THR A 293 -9.09 9.96 -8.68
CA THR A 293 -7.75 10.22 -8.18
C THR A 293 -7.65 11.58 -7.49
N TRP A 294 -6.70 11.71 -6.57
CA TRP A 294 -6.30 12.95 -5.94
C TRP A 294 -4.80 12.99 -5.85
N SER A 295 -4.21 14.13 -6.20
CA SER A 295 -2.79 14.39 -6.04
C SER A 295 -2.55 15.45 -4.97
N ARG A 296 -1.34 15.45 -4.41
CA ARG A 296 -0.85 16.58 -3.61
C ARG A 296 -0.81 17.83 -4.49
N SER A 297 -1.13 19.00 -3.92
CA SER A 297 -0.76 20.26 -4.55
C SER A 297 0.75 20.43 -4.35
N ILE A 298 1.53 20.43 -5.45
CA ILE A 298 2.98 20.67 -5.44
C ILE A 298 3.25 22.15 -5.27
#